data_AF-A0A929IY19-F1
#
_entry.id   AF-A0A929IY19-F1
#
_cell.length_a   1.000
_cell.length_b   1.000
_cell.length_c   1.000
_cell.angle_alpha   90.00
_cell.angle_beta   90.00
_cell.angle_gamma   90.00
#
_symmetry.space_group_name_H-M   'P 1'
#
loop_
_entity.id
_entity.type
_entity.pdbx_description
1 polymer ?
#
loop_
_entity_poly.entity_id
_entity_poly.type
_entity_poly.pdbx_seq_one_letter_code
_entity_poly.pdbx_strand_id
1 'polypeptide(L)'
;MTTNRQDFDQCTASVLRLLYERFPNEVDVMIEDLTEDKELNDNYFATMRFLRRENLIYYQELDFSNFKRTVLTAKALSILDTTPDDIDTNLAQQLIDSNKIAIIVQNIIKLAA
;
A
#
# COMPACT_ATOMS: atom_id res chain seq x y z
N MET A 1 -16.34 9.54 12.51
CA MET A 1 -15.73 10.28 11.39
C MET A 1 -14.28 9.86 11.33
N THR A 2 -13.94 9.01 10.35
CA THR A 2 -12.55 8.81 9.96
C THR A 2 -12.03 10.07 9.30
N THR A 3 -10.75 10.36 9.49
CA THR A 3 -10.08 11.49 8.83
C THR A 3 -9.54 11.03 7.47
N ASN A 4 -9.40 11.95 6.50
CA ASN A 4 -8.76 11.65 5.20
C ASN A 4 -7.40 10.95 5.36
N ARG A 5 -6.70 11.21 6.48
CA ARG A 5 -5.44 10.55 6.81
C ARG A 5 -5.61 9.08 7.16
N GLN A 6 -6.63 8.73 7.95
CA GLN A 6 -6.93 7.35 8.29
C GLN A 6 -7.34 6.53 7.07
N ASP A 7 -8.14 7.12 6.18
CA ASP A 7 -8.53 6.45 4.94
C ASP A 7 -7.33 6.22 4.02
N PHE A 8 -6.44 7.21 3.91
CA PHE A 8 -5.17 7.07 3.17
C PHE A 8 -4.29 5.97 3.77
N ASP A 9 -4.13 5.94 5.09
CA ASP A 9 -3.33 4.93 5.79
C ASP A 9 -3.92 3.53 5.51
N GLN A 10 -5.23 3.36 5.62
CA GLN A 10 -5.93 2.11 5.32
C GLN A 10 -5.76 1.67 3.85
N CYS A 11 -5.97 2.58 2.90
CA CYS A 11 -5.79 2.28 1.48
C CYS A 11 -4.35 1.83 1.20
N THR A 12 -3.37 2.53 1.80
CA THR A 12 -1.95 2.24 1.64
C THR A 12 -1.63 0.83 2.12
N ALA A 13 -2.15 0.44 3.28
CA ALA A 13 -1.94 -0.90 3.82
C ALA A 13 -2.49 -2.00 2.92
N SER A 14 -3.73 -1.85 2.47
CA SER A 14 -4.39 -2.84 1.61
C SER A 14 -3.58 -3.07 0.34
N VAL A 15 -3.13 -1.98 -0.31
CA VAL A 15 -2.29 -2.04 -1.51
C VAL A 15 -0.95 -2.70 -1.22
N LEU A 16 -0.20 -2.22 -0.21
CA LEU A 16 1.14 -2.72 0.06
C LEU A 16 1.10 -4.19 0.50
N ARG A 17 0.10 -4.61 1.26
CA ARG A 17 -0.10 -6.02 1.64
C ARG A 17 -0.30 -6.90 0.42
N LEU A 18 -1.23 -6.53 -0.46
CA LEU A 18 -1.51 -7.27 -1.69
C LEU A 18 -0.24 -7.46 -2.52
N LEU A 19 0.54 -6.39 -2.71
CA LEU A 19 1.75 -6.43 -3.53
C LEU A 19 2.89 -7.18 -2.83
N TYR A 20 2.99 -7.12 -1.50
CA TYR A 20 4.01 -7.85 -0.74
C TYR A 20 3.78 -9.36 -0.83
N GLU A 21 2.55 -9.83 -0.63
CA GLU A 21 2.19 -11.25 -0.72
C GLU A 21 2.42 -11.85 -2.12
N ARG A 22 2.38 -11.00 -3.16
CA ARG A 22 2.53 -11.42 -4.55
C ARG A 22 3.94 -11.21 -5.09
N PHE A 23 4.80 -10.48 -4.39
CA PHE A 23 6.16 -10.19 -4.81
C PHE A 23 6.94 -11.49 -5.10
N PRO A 24 7.75 -11.58 -6.17
CA PRO A 24 8.11 -10.53 -7.15
C PRO A 24 7.15 -10.40 -8.34
N ASN A 25 5.99 -11.05 -8.32
CA ASN A 25 5.10 -11.05 -9.46
C ASN A 25 4.40 -9.70 -9.61
N GLU A 26 4.38 -9.21 -10.85
CA GLU A 26 3.50 -8.11 -11.25
C GLU A 26 2.05 -8.60 -11.25
N VAL A 27 1.16 -7.84 -10.64
CA VAL A 27 -0.27 -8.16 -10.57
C VAL A 27 -1.13 -7.00 -11.01
N ASP A 28 -2.25 -7.30 -11.64
CA ASP A 28 -3.27 -6.30 -11.92
C ASP A 28 -4.06 -6.02 -10.63
N VAL A 29 -4.31 -4.74 -10.35
CA VAL A 29 -5.00 -4.29 -9.15
C VAL A 29 -6.25 -3.54 -9.57
N MET A 30 -7.42 -4.16 -9.37
CA MET A 30 -8.70 -3.49 -9.50
C MET A 30 -9.11 -2.96 -8.12
N ILE A 31 -9.58 -1.71 -8.07
CA ILE A 31 -9.99 -1.09 -6.79
C ILE A 31 -11.14 -1.87 -6.14
N GLU A 32 -12.01 -2.45 -6.96
CA GLU A 32 -13.13 -3.29 -6.52
C GLU A 32 -12.68 -4.55 -5.77
N ASP A 33 -11.44 -5.03 -6.01
CA ASP A 33 -10.86 -6.15 -5.27
C ASP A 33 -10.30 -5.74 -3.90
N LEU A 34 -10.07 -4.43 -3.69
CA LEU A 34 -9.51 -3.88 -2.45
C LEU A 34 -10.58 -3.40 -1.48
N THR A 35 -11.76 -3.01 -1.98
CA THR A 35 -12.86 -2.48 -1.17
C THR A 35 -14.21 -2.63 -1.87
N GLU A 36 -15.24 -2.96 -1.09
CA GLU A 36 -16.65 -2.84 -1.53
C GLU A 36 -17.21 -1.43 -1.28
N ASP A 37 -16.52 -0.63 -0.45
CA ASP A 37 -16.91 0.73 -0.13
C ASP A 37 -16.52 1.69 -1.27
N LYS A 38 -17.53 2.12 -2.02
CA LYS A 38 -17.39 3.05 -3.15
C LYS A 38 -16.95 4.45 -2.74
N GLU A 39 -17.17 4.85 -1.48
CA GLU A 39 -16.72 6.16 -0.98
C GLU A 39 -15.19 6.22 -0.87
N LEU A 40 -14.53 5.06 -0.76
CA LEU A 40 -13.06 4.96 -0.71
C LEU A 40 -12.39 4.86 -2.08
N ASN A 41 -13.14 4.75 -3.19
CA ASN A 41 -12.55 4.56 -4.52
C ASN A 41 -11.56 5.68 -4.88
N ASP A 42 -11.96 6.93 -4.67
CA ASP A 42 -11.09 8.09 -4.94
C ASP A 42 -9.85 8.08 -4.05
N ASN A 43 -9.99 7.62 -2.81
CA ASN A 43 -8.88 7.48 -1.87
C ASN A 43 -7.90 6.40 -2.32
N TYR A 44 -8.37 5.29 -2.88
CA TYR A 44 -7.51 4.26 -3.48
C TYR A 44 -6.78 4.78 -4.72
N PHE A 45 -7.48 5.49 -5.63
CA PHE A 45 -6.82 6.10 -6.79
C PHE A 45 -5.74 7.10 -6.38
N ALA A 46 -6.05 7.97 -5.41
CA ALA A 46 -5.09 8.95 -4.89
C ALA A 46 -3.90 8.27 -4.22
N THR A 47 -4.15 7.23 -3.42
CA THR A 47 -3.13 6.42 -2.76
C THR A 47 -2.20 5.74 -3.77
N MET A 48 -2.73 5.04 -4.77
CA MET A 48 -1.93 4.37 -5.81
C MET A 48 -1.02 5.35 -6.55
N ARG A 49 -1.55 6.52 -6.92
CA ARG A 49 -0.76 7.58 -7.56
C ARG A 49 0.32 8.14 -6.64
N PHE A 50 0.00 8.33 -5.37
CA PHE A 50 0.97 8.77 -4.34
C PHE A 50 2.10 7.75 -4.21
N LEU A 51 1.78 6.48 -3.97
CA LEU A 51 2.79 5.43 -3.79
C LEU A 51 3.70 5.27 -5.01
N ARG A 52 3.16 5.40 -6.23
CA ARG A 52 3.98 5.42 -7.45
C ARG A 52 4.89 6.64 -7.52
N ARG A 53 4.36 7.84 -7.21
CA ARG A 53 5.15 9.08 -7.20
C ARG A 53 6.32 9.01 -6.22
N GLU A 54 6.10 8.41 -5.05
CA GLU A 54 7.15 8.21 -4.03
C GLU A 54 8.10 7.04 -4.32
N ASN A 55 7.95 6.40 -5.49
CA ASN A 55 8.73 5.26 -5.97
C ASN A 55 8.65 4.03 -5.04
N LEU A 56 7.49 3.80 -4.43
CA LEU A 56 7.23 2.65 -3.55
C LEU A 56 6.59 1.50 -4.33
N ILE A 57 5.77 1.84 -5.32
CA ILE A 57 5.21 0.87 -6.25
C ILE A 57 5.52 1.29 -7.68
N TYR A 58 5.55 0.31 -8.56
CA TYR A 58 5.45 0.51 -10.00
C TYR A 58 4.09 -0.01 -10.47
N TYR A 59 3.50 0.64 -11.46
CA TYR A 59 2.46 0.07 -12.31
C TYR A 59 2.68 0.55 -13.74
N GLN A 60 2.47 -0.31 -14.73
CA GLN A 60 2.74 0.02 -16.12
C GLN A 60 1.75 1.09 -16.62
N GLU A 61 0.47 0.82 -16.45
CA GLU A 61 -0.61 1.67 -16.93
C GLU A 61 -1.82 1.66 -15.98
N LEU A 62 -2.65 2.69 -16.11
CA LEU A 62 -3.98 2.75 -15.49
C LEU A 62 -5.01 2.71 -16.61
N ASP A 63 -5.86 1.68 -16.58
CA ASP A 63 -6.93 1.46 -17.56
C ASP A 63 -8.28 1.44 -16.83
N PHE A 64 -9.07 2.50 -16.98
CA PHE A 64 -10.27 2.78 -16.20
C PHE A 64 -10.02 2.71 -14.67
N SER A 65 -10.29 1.56 -14.05
CA SER A 65 -10.13 1.27 -12.63
C SER A 65 -9.11 0.17 -12.32
N ASN A 66 -8.37 -0.29 -13.33
CA ASN A 66 -7.37 -1.34 -13.21
C ASN A 66 -5.94 -0.78 -13.35
N PHE A 67 -5.14 -0.93 -12.30
CA PHE A 67 -3.71 -0.63 -12.33
C PHE A 67 -2.95 -1.89 -12.78
N LYS A 68 -2.53 -1.90 -14.05
CA LYS A 68 -1.93 -3.10 -14.63
C LYS A 68 -0.47 -3.25 -14.26
N ARG A 69 -0.09 -4.51 -14.03
CA ARG A 69 1.29 -4.93 -13.75
C ARG A 69 1.91 -4.12 -12.62
N THR A 70 1.17 -4.07 -11.52
CA THR A 70 1.57 -3.39 -10.30
C THR A 70 2.50 -4.28 -9.49
N VAL A 71 3.59 -3.74 -8.97
CA VAL A 71 4.57 -4.46 -8.13
C VAL A 71 5.24 -3.50 -7.14
N LEU A 72 5.74 -4.04 -6.02
CA LEU A 72 6.60 -3.30 -5.11
C LEU A 72 7.95 -2.97 -5.76
N THR A 73 8.50 -1.81 -5.44
CA THR A 73 9.88 -1.47 -5.78
C THR A 73 10.85 -1.98 -4.70
N ALA A 74 12.14 -2.03 -5.03
CA ALA A 74 13.19 -2.31 -4.04
C ALA A 74 13.18 -1.31 -2.86
N LYS A 75 12.81 -0.04 -3.10
CA LYS A 75 12.67 0.98 -2.05
C LYS A 75 11.58 0.58 -1.06
N ALA A 76 10.40 0.21 -1.55
CA ALA A 76 9.32 -0.24 -0.67
C ALA A 76 9.69 -1.51 0.10
N LEU A 77 10.29 -2.50 -0.56
CA LEU A 77 10.75 -3.71 0.13
C LEU A 77 11.75 -3.39 1.23
N SER A 78 12.76 -2.56 0.97
CA SER A 78 13.73 -2.17 1.98
C SER A 78 13.10 -1.48 3.20
N ILE A 79 12.01 -0.73 2.99
CA ILE A 79 11.27 -0.06 4.08
C ILE A 79 10.41 -1.07 4.84
N LEU A 80 9.73 -1.96 4.12
CA LEU A 80 8.88 -3.00 4.72
C LEU A 80 9.71 -4.00 5.54
N ASP A 81 10.87 -4.41 5.02
CA ASP A 81 11.80 -5.35 5.66
C ASP A 81 12.60 -4.73 6.83
N THR A 82 12.70 -3.39 6.92
CA THR A 82 13.36 -2.70 8.05
C THR A 82 12.40 -2.36 9.19
N THR A 83 11.14 -2.79 9.11
CA THR A 83 10.19 -2.68 10.21
C THR A 83 10.64 -3.66 11.32
N PRO A 84 10.97 -3.19 12.54
CA PRO A 84 11.77 -3.97 13.50
C PRO A 84 11.13 -5.30 13.91
N ASP A 85 12.00 -6.32 14.02
CA ASP A 85 11.77 -7.72 14.39
C ASP A 85 11.08 -8.00 15.75
N ASP A 86 10.60 -6.97 16.46
CA ASP A 86 9.97 -7.13 17.79
C ASP A 86 8.56 -7.74 17.73
N ILE A 87 8.22 -8.39 16.63
CA ILE A 87 6.88 -8.86 16.31
C ILE A 87 6.98 -10.23 15.62
N ASP A 88 6.91 -11.27 16.44
CA ASP A 88 7.02 -12.70 16.17
C ASP A 88 5.89 -13.28 15.27
N THR A 89 5.37 -12.51 14.30
CA THR A 89 4.22 -12.88 13.46
C THR A 89 4.35 -12.36 12.04
N ASN A 90 3.95 -13.16 11.06
CA ASN A 90 3.97 -12.88 9.62
C ASN A 90 3.56 -11.43 9.26
N LEU A 91 4.43 -10.69 8.55
CA LEU A 91 4.24 -9.28 8.15
C LEU A 91 2.90 -9.03 7.44
N ALA A 92 2.42 -10.00 6.65
CA ALA A 92 1.12 -9.96 5.99
C ALA A 92 -0.06 -9.88 6.99
N GLN A 93 0.07 -10.56 8.13
CA GLN A 93 -0.92 -10.53 9.22
C GLN A 93 -0.88 -9.20 9.97
N GLN A 94 0.26 -8.51 10.01
CA GLN A 94 0.43 -7.24 10.72
C GLN A 94 -0.10 -6.04 9.94
N LEU A 95 -0.12 -6.13 8.60
CA LEU A 95 -0.79 -5.16 7.73
C LEU A 95 -2.32 -5.17 7.87
N ILE A 96 -2.86 -5.98 8.78
CA ILE A 96 -4.27 -5.97 9.20
C ILE A 96 -4.48 -4.99 10.38
N ASP A 97 -3.42 -4.65 11.12
CA ASP A 97 -3.49 -3.87 12.35
C ASP A 97 -3.24 -2.37 12.08
N SER A 98 -4.31 -1.58 12.11
CA SER A 98 -4.35 -0.16 11.69
C SER A 98 -3.36 0.76 12.43
N ASN A 99 -2.98 0.42 13.66
CA ASN A 99 -1.96 1.17 14.42
C ASN A 99 -0.53 0.98 13.89
N LYS A 100 -0.22 -0.18 13.27
CA LYS A 100 1.13 -0.47 12.75
C LYS A 100 1.30 0.05 11.32
N ILE A 101 0.22 0.08 10.55
CA ILE A 101 0.14 0.77 9.25
C ILE A 101 0.52 2.25 9.40
N ALA A 102 0.00 2.94 10.42
CA ALA A 102 0.36 4.33 10.68
C ALA A 102 1.87 4.50 10.92
N ILE A 103 2.53 3.54 11.57
CA ILE A 103 3.99 3.53 11.78
C ILE A 103 4.73 3.30 10.47
N ILE A 104 4.30 2.33 9.65
CA ILE A 104 4.89 2.06 8.32
C ILE A 104 4.73 3.27 7.40
N VAL A 105 3.53 3.88 7.35
CA VAL A 105 3.26 5.09 6.57
C VAL A 105 4.06 6.28 7.11
N GLN A 106 4.19 6.44 8.42
CA GLN A 106 5.04 7.48 9.01
C GLN A 106 6.52 7.28 8.67
N ASN A 107 7.02 6.03 8.64
CA ASN A 107 8.39 5.72 8.25
C ASN A 107 8.60 5.98 6.75
N ILE A 108 7.64 5.59 5.90
CA ILE A 108 7.63 5.92 4.48
C ILE A 108 7.71 7.45 4.26
N ILE A 109 6.89 8.22 4.98
CA ILE A 109 6.86 9.69 4.84
C ILE A 109 8.14 10.33 5.38
N LYS A 110 8.68 9.87 6.51
CA LYS A 110 9.93 10.40 7.10
C LYS A 110 11.15 10.12 6.23
N LEU A 111 11.18 9.01 5.51
CA LEU A 111 12.30 8.61 4.64
C LEU A 111 12.19 9.19 3.21
N ALA A 112 11.05 9.78 2.86
CA ALA A 112 10.82 10.44 1.56
C ALA A 112 11.09 11.96 1.58
N ALA A 113 11.28 12.55 2.77
CA ALA A 113 11.65 13.95 2.98
C ALA A 113 13.18 14.13 3.08
#